data_AF-A0AAD7IXH3-F1
#
_entry.id   AF-A0AAD7IXH3-F1
#
_cell.length_a   1.000
_cell.length_b   1.000
_cell.length_c   1.000
_cell.angle_alpha   90.00
_cell.angle_beta   90.00
_cell.angle_gamma   90.00
#
_symmetry.space_group_name_H-M   'P 1'
#
loop_
_entity.id
_entity.type
_entity.pdbx_description
1 polymer ?
#
loop_
_entity_poly.entity_id
_entity_poly.type
_entity_poly.pdbx_seq_one_letter_code
_entity_poly.pdbx_strand_id
1 'polypeptide(L)'
;MYGSSTARRGRGTGRGTGRFSNSAPSIPLPPERDIMEGLHPTPLQTLAIPTITNDAKDVVVSNLESIGSYNWTKASSPTIIVPGSPPEWQNKAPPYQVPADTGIFFVDQNGYRMASAVLLPLIMAVEKAHAASDNPAAFDWGGEKIDFVTDRNGLRKLMRWIDGARADPPAKEFRIDTQLAGKTVLLNRWEKRTRDNLSGFTFGFNFEKASTDPAAGCEESSGHHRIVQYDLNGLKMVVRFEVDACIPTAAKSSGTGASIDDLADSLAGINITSKKAPTSQTTHGLTVVDGGAIVPHSSIVELTTRSERRQLEFDWKDAYPQLFFSQTPHHFLAVHNRGRFEMVNKRKLASSEMRGVEQQIQPSLKKLRVALDTIKAVVLKHGQRGRLTLVFREGKLQVFERTSQSSCLPDEVLALFED
;
A
#
# COMPACT_ATOMS: atom_id res chain seq x y z
N MET A 1 4.38 -79.47 4.21
CA MET A 1 3.58 -79.50 2.98
C MET A 1 4.00 -78.29 2.17
N TYR A 2 4.78 -78.45 1.10
CA TYR A 2 4.26 -78.54 -0.28
C TYR A 2 3.15 -77.51 -0.48
N GLY A 3 3.38 -76.36 -1.10
CA GLY A 3 3.90 -76.22 -2.45
C GLY A 3 2.69 -75.93 -3.36
N SER A 4 2.65 -74.72 -3.94
CA SER A 4 1.91 -74.45 -5.18
C SER A 4 2.24 -73.04 -5.66
N SER A 5 3.35 -72.95 -6.41
CA SER A 5 3.55 -71.93 -7.44
C SER A 5 2.75 -72.30 -8.68
N THR A 6 2.28 -71.30 -9.43
CA THR A 6 2.26 -71.16 -10.92
C THR A 6 1.04 -70.32 -11.31
N ALA A 7 1.05 -69.44 -12.31
CA ALA A 7 2.11 -68.86 -13.12
C ALA A 7 1.53 -67.67 -13.92
N ARG A 8 2.31 -66.58 -13.97
CA ARG A 8 2.65 -65.70 -15.12
C ARG A 8 1.64 -65.39 -16.24
N ARG A 9 1.45 -64.08 -16.46
CA ARG A 9 1.76 -63.27 -17.69
C ARG A 9 1.36 -61.81 -17.33
N GLY A 10 2.13 -60.74 -17.46
CA GLY A 10 3.28 -60.41 -18.30
C GLY A 10 2.90 -59.18 -19.17
N ARG A 11 3.71 -58.10 -19.08
CA ARG A 11 3.65 -56.77 -19.79
C ARG A 11 2.67 -55.75 -19.18
N GLY A 12 3.02 -54.49 -18.95
CA GLY A 12 4.23 -53.73 -19.25
C GLY A 12 4.01 -52.24 -18.93
N THR A 13 5.12 -51.56 -18.63
CA THR A 13 5.39 -50.14 -18.92
C THR A 13 4.48 -49.06 -18.32
N GLY A 14 4.99 -48.44 -17.26
CA GLY A 14 5.22 -46.99 -17.20
C GLY A 14 4.04 -46.05 -17.45
N ARG A 15 3.51 -45.47 -16.37
CA ARG A 15 2.98 -44.11 -16.42
C ARG A 15 3.56 -43.32 -15.26
N GLY A 16 4.55 -42.49 -15.62
CA GLY A 16 5.16 -41.53 -14.73
C GLY A 16 4.10 -40.64 -14.11
N THR A 17 4.11 -40.56 -12.80
CA THR A 17 3.49 -39.48 -12.05
C THR A 17 4.22 -38.20 -12.44
N GLY A 18 3.67 -37.47 -13.41
CA GLY A 18 4.11 -36.13 -13.76
C GLY A 18 3.95 -35.22 -12.54
N ARG A 19 5.01 -35.07 -11.76
CA ARG A 19 5.19 -33.92 -10.87
C ARG A 19 5.17 -32.69 -11.77
N PHE A 20 4.09 -31.91 -11.72
CA PHE A 20 4.10 -30.55 -12.22
C PHE A 20 4.99 -29.70 -11.29
N SER A 21 6.32 -29.82 -11.41
CA SER A 21 7.27 -28.87 -10.85
C SER A 21 7.59 -27.81 -11.91
N ASN A 22 6.58 -27.02 -12.28
CA ASN A 22 6.80 -25.79 -13.05
C ASN A 22 6.75 -24.60 -12.09
N SER A 23 7.65 -24.56 -11.11
CA SER A 23 7.99 -23.28 -10.47
C SER A 23 8.83 -22.49 -11.46
N ALA A 24 8.48 -21.23 -11.72
CA ALA A 24 9.32 -20.35 -12.52
C ALA A 24 10.74 -20.31 -11.92
N PRO A 25 11.80 -20.22 -12.74
CA PRO A 25 13.16 -20.11 -12.22
C PRO A 25 13.26 -18.88 -11.31
N SER A 26 13.64 -19.10 -10.05
CA SER A 26 13.80 -18.03 -9.08
C SER A 26 15.03 -17.20 -9.42
N ILE A 27 14.87 -15.89 -9.51
CA ILE A 27 16.01 -14.99 -9.67
C ILE A 27 16.69 -14.84 -8.30
N PRO A 28 18.03 -14.93 -8.20
CA PRO A 28 18.73 -14.73 -6.93
C PRO A 28 18.41 -13.36 -6.34
N LEU A 29 17.93 -13.35 -5.09
CA LEU A 29 17.66 -12.15 -4.32
C LEU A 29 18.70 -11.98 -3.21
N PRO A 30 18.97 -10.74 -2.75
CA PRO A 30 19.74 -10.53 -1.53
C PRO A 30 19.16 -11.31 -0.34
N PRO A 31 19.99 -11.69 0.64
CA PRO A 31 19.51 -12.32 1.86
C PRO A 31 18.49 -11.43 2.58
N GLU A 32 17.63 -12.05 3.40
CA GLU A 32 16.77 -11.27 4.29
C GLU A 32 17.61 -10.48 5.28
N ARG A 33 17.25 -9.22 5.47
CA ARG A 33 17.78 -8.38 6.54
C ARG A 33 17.28 -8.91 7.88
N ASP A 34 18.16 -8.88 8.89
CA ASP A 34 17.75 -9.21 10.26
C ASP A 34 16.82 -8.10 10.76
N ILE A 35 15.66 -8.49 11.28
CA ILE A 35 14.68 -7.54 11.84
C ILE A 35 15.26 -6.72 12.99
N MET A 36 16.24 -7.28 13.70
CA MET A 36 16.94 -6.64 14.83
C MET A 36 18.16 -5.82 14.41
N GLU A 37 18.50 -5.75 13.12
CA GLU A 37 19.73 -5.08 12.67
C GLU A 37 19.73 -3.59 13.06
N GLY A 38 20.87 -3.12 13.58
CA GLY A 38 21.04 -1.72 13.97
C GLY A 38 20.23 -1.30 15.19
N LEU A 39 19.65 -2.22 15.96
CA LEU A 39 18.92 -1.94 17.21
C LEU A 39 19.77 -2.32 18.44
N HIS A 40 19.59 -1.58 19.53
CA HIS A 40 20.10 -2.04 20.83
C HIS A 40 19.39 -3.35 21.23
N PRO A 41 20.07 -4.29 21.92
CA PRO A 41 19.52 -5.63 22.18
C PRO A 41 18.37 -5.64 23.19
N THR A 42 18.30 -4.64 24.06
CA THR A 42 17.28 -4.54 25.12
C THR A 42 16.12 -3.65 24.66
N PRO A 43 14.87 -4.12 24.69
CA PRO A 43 13.72 -3.26 24.41
C PRO A 43 13.57 -2.22 25.52
N LEU A 44 13.25 -0.99 25.15
CA LEU A 44 12.92 0.10 26.08
C LEU A 44 11.60 -0.18 26.79
N GLN A 45 10.64 -0.77 26.08
CA GLN A 45 9.32 -1.13 26.60
C GLN A 45 8.60 -2.12 25.66
N THR A 46 7.59 -2.80 26.20
CA THR A 46 6.66 -3.63 25.42
C THR A 46 5.30 -2.95 25.41
N LEU A 47 4.71 -2.75 24.23
CA LEU A 47 3.38 -2.18 24.09
C LEU A 47 2.32 -3.28 24.26
N ALA A 48 1.36 -3.03 25.15
CA ALA A 48 0.21 -3.89 25.32
C ALA A 48 -0.86 -3.60 24.25
N ILE A 49 -1.61 -4.61 23.84
CA ILE A 49 -2.79 -4.40 23.00
C ILE A 49 -3.82 -3.65 23.85
N PRO A 50 -4.33 -2.49 23.39
CA PRO A 50 -5.29 -1.73 24.17
C PRO A 50 -6.57 -2.50 24.46
N THR A 51 -7.16 -2.24 25.62
CA THR A 51 -8.53 -2.61 25.93
C THR A 51 -9.47 -1.49 25.49
N ILE A 52 -10.62 -1.85 24.95
CA ILE A 52 -11.66 -0.88 24.56
C ILE A 52 -12.82 -0.96 25.55
N THR A 53 -13.43 0.17 25.86
CA THR A 53 -14.66 0.23 26.63
C THR A 53 -15.87 0.01 25.72
N ASN A 54 -17.00 -0.42 26.29
CA ASN A 54 -18.21 -0.71 25.51
C ASN A 54 -18.83 0.54 24.86
N ASP A 55 -18.56 1.72 25.42
CA ASP A 55 -19.03 3.03 24.95
C ASP A 55 -18.07 3.71 23.97
N ALA A 56 -16.94 3.08 23.64
CA ALA A 56 -15.99 3.62 22.67
C ALA A 56 -16.67 3.81 21.30
N LYS A 57 -16.65 5.05 20.80
CA LYS A 57 -17.20 5.41 19.49
C LYS A 57 -16.50 4.63 18.38
N ASP A 58 -17.24 4.34 17.31
CA ASP A 58 -16.68 3.74 16.11
C ASP A 58 -15.60 4.65 15.51
N VAL A 59 -14.56 4.00 14.98
CA VAL A 59 -13.46 4.68 14.32
C VAL A 59 -13.87 4.94 12.88
N VAL A 60 -13.84 6.21 12.50
CA VAL A 60 -14.24 6.70 11.19
C VAL A 60 -13.13 7.57 10.62
N VAL A 61 -12.99 7.54 9.30
CA VAL A 61 -12.17 8.51 8.58
C VAL A 61 -13.07 9.67 8.18
N SER A 62 -12.66 10.89 8.48
CA SER A 62 -13.38 12.11 8.10
C SER A 62 -12.42 13.17 7.56
N ASN A 63 -12.95 14.21 6.91
CA ASN A 63 -12.16 15.30 6.32
C ASN A 63 -11.05 14.78 5.37
N LEU A 64 -11.42 13.82 4.51
CA LEU A 64 -10.50 13.23 3.55
C LEU A 64 -10.18 14.23 2.43
N GLU A 65 -8.89 14.44 2.18
CA GLU A 65 -8.38 15.28 1.11
C GLU A 65 -7.21 14.59 0.39
N SER A 66 -7.19 14.64 -0.95
CA SER A 66 -6.03 14.21 -1.73
C SER A 66 -5.05 15.38 -1.86
N ILE A 67 -3.95 15.32 -1.13
CA ILE A 67 -2.94 16.39 -1.07
C ILE A 67 -1.76 16.18 -2.03
N GLY A 68 -1.68 15.01 -2.68
CA GLY A 68 -0.64 14.75 -3.66
C GLY A 68 -0.67 13.34 -4.22
N SER A 69 0.15 13.11 -5.24
CA SER A 69 0.37 11.78 -5.80
C SER A 69 1.70 11.75 -6.57
N TYR A 70 2.17 10.55 -6.87
CA TYR A 70 3.30 10.36 -7.77
C TYR A 70 3.32 8.96 -8.38
N ASN A 71 4.01 8.81 -9.51
CA ASN A 71 4.37 7.50 -10.06
C ASN A 71 5.87 7.28 -9.94
N TRP A 72 6.29 6.09 -9.54
CA TRP A 72 7.68 5.67 -9.79
C TRP A 72 7.86 5.34 -11.26
N THR A 73 9.01 5.68 -11.84
CA THR A 73 9.36 5.30 -13.22
C THR A 73 10.22 4.04 -13.29
N LYS A 74 10.32 3.43 -14.47
CA LYS A 74 11.24 2.31 -14.75
C LYS A 74 12.71 2.73 -14.84
N ALA A 75 13.04 4.01 -14.64
CA ALA A 75 14.41 4.51 -14.65
C ALA A 75 15.28 3.81 -13.57
N SER A 76 16.56 3.70 -13.88
CA SER A 76 17.57 3.14 -12.97
C SER A 76 17.87 4.05 -11.78
N SER A 77 17.88 5.37 -12.01
CA SER A 77 17.92 6.37 -10.95
C SER A 77 16.54 6.54 -10.30
N PRO A 78 16.47 6.80 -8.98
CA PRO A 78 15.20 7.11 -8.32
C PRO A 78 14.53 8.33 -8.96
N THR A 79 13.47 8.09 -9.72
CA THR A 79 12.75 9.12 -10.48
C THR A 79 11.25 8.94 -10.33
N ILE A 80 10.57 10.01 -9.90
CA ILE A 80 9.11 10.08 -9.78
C ILE A 80 8.50 11.08 -10.76
N ILE A 81 7.30 10.78 -11.22
CA ILE A 81 6.44 11.68 -11.99
C ILE A 81 5.43 12.30 -11.02
N VAL A 82 5.31 13.63 -11.02
CA VAL A 82 4.38 14.38 -10.15
C VAL A 82 3.50 15.30 -11.01
N PRO A 83 2.17 15.32 -10.82
CA PRO A 83 1.41 14.51 -9.86
C PRO A 83 1.37 13.02 -10.21
N GLY A 84 1.69 12.66 -11.45
CA GLY A 84 1.47 11.31 -11.94
C GLY A 84 -0.03 10.94 -11.97
N SER A 85 -0.34 9.75 -12.46
CA SER A 85 -1.70 9.21 -12.53
C SER A 85 -1.70 7.67 -12.43
N PRO A 86 -2.69 7.05 -11.77
CA PRO A 86 -2.87 5.62 -11.83
C PRO A 86 -3.28 5.20 -13.25
N PRO A 87 -3.06 3.93 -13.65
CA PRO A 87 -3.46 3.48 -14.97
C PRO A 87 -5.00 3.41 -15.09
N GLU A 88 -5.51 3.65 -16.29
CA GLU A 88 -6.93 3.76 -16.62
C GLU A 88 -7.55 2.37 -16.79
N TRP A 89 -8.57 2.04 -15.99
CA TRP A 89 -9.33 0.78 -16.08
C TRP A 89 -10.06 0.67 -17.43
N GLN A 90 -9.71 -0.35 -18.22
CA GLN A 90 -10.22 -0.56 -19.57
C GLN A 90 -11.61 -1.20 -19.63
N ASN A 91 -12.10 -1.72 -18.50
CA ASN A 91 -13.40 -2.40 -18.43
C ASN A 91 -13.60 -3.49 -19.48
N LYS A 92 -12.52 -4.22 -19.80
CA LYS A 92 -12.52 -5.31 -20.77
C LYS A 92 -13.54 -6.38 -20.38
N ALA A 93 -14.39 -6.78 -21.32
CA ALA A 93 -15.36 -7.84 -21.10
C ALA A 93 -14.66 -9.21 -20.94
N PRO A 94 -14.90 -9.95 -19.84
CA PRO A 94 -14.50 -11.35 -19.74
C PRO A 94 -15.36 -12.22 -20.67
N PRO A 95 -14.86 -13.39 -21.11
CA PRO A 95 -13.65 -14.01 -20.64
C PRO A 95 -12.38 -13.59 -21.40
N TYR A 96 -11.25 -13.53 -20.70
CA TYR A 96 -9.93 -13.45 -21.34
C TYR A 96 -8.86 -14.14 -20.51
N GLN A 97 -7.78 -14.54 -21.18
CA GLN A 97 -6.67 -15.26 -20.58
C GLN A 97 -5.48 -14.32 -20.38
N VAL A 98 -4.81 -14.45 -19.24
CA VAL A 98 -3.48 -13.87 -19.00
C VAL A 98 -2.50 -14.98 -18.59
N PRO A 99 -1.19 -14.82 -18.84
CA PRO A 99 -0.19 -15.75 -18.32
C PRO A 99 -0.04 -15.62 -16.80
N ALA A 100 0.48 -16.66 -16.16
CA ALA A 100 0.83 -16.59 -14.74
C ALA A 100 1.94 -15.54 -14.49
N ASP A 101 1.91 -14.93 -13.32
CA ASP A 101 2.91 -13.94 -12.91
C ASP A 101 4.26 -14.64 -12.71
N THR A 102 5.31 -14.06 -13.29
CA THR A 102 6.68 -14.57 -13.21
C THR A 102 7.68 -13.43 -13.01
N GLY A 103 8.87 -13.75 -12.49
CA GLY A 103 9.92 -12.75 -12.25
C GLY A 103 9.90 -12.20 -10.82
N ILE A 104 10.31 -10.94 -10.68
CA ILE A 104 10.43 -10.25 -9.39
C ILE A 104 9.36 -9.16 -9.30
N PHE A 105 8.78 -8.98 -8.11
CA PHE A 105 7.91 -7.86 -7.77
C PHE A 105 8.47 -7.06 -6.58
N PHE A 106 7.99 -5.83 -6.41
CA PHE A 106 8.32 -5.01 -5.25
C PHE A 106 7.44 -5.39 -4.07
N VAL A 107 8.06 -5.76 -2.94
CA VAL A 107 7.37 -5.82 -1.65
C VAL A 107 7.22 -4.38 -1.12
N ASP A 108 8.25 -3.56 -1.28
CA ASP A 108 8.28 -2.14 -0.96
C ASP A 108 9.11 -1.38 -2.00
N GLN A 109 8.43 -0.72 -2.94
CA GLN A 109 9.08 0.03 -4.01
C GLN A 109 9.76 1.30 -3.50
N ASN A 110 9.20 1.94 -2.47
CA ASN A 110 9.76 3.16 -1.88
C ASN A 110 11.03 2.83 -1.10
N GLY A 111 10.99 1.78 -0.26
CA GLY A 111 12.18 1.27 0.42
C GLY A 111 13.24 0.70 -0.51
N TYR A 112 12.86 0.15 -1.68
CA TYR A 112 13.83 -0.28 -2.68
C TYR A 112 14.58 0.90 -3.31
N ARG A 113 13.86 1.96 -3.69
CA ARG A 113 14.43 3.08 -4.44
C ARG A 113 15.07 4.14 -3.55
N MET A 114 14.54 4.32 -2.34
CA MET A 114 14.96 5.35 -1.36
C MET A 114 15.11 4.74 0.04
N ALA A 115 15.99 3.76 0.19
CA ALA A 115 16.14 2.98 1.42
C ALA A 115 16.41 3.82 2.69
N SER A 116 17.16 4.91 2.57
CA SER A 116 17.46 5.82 3.69
C SER A 116 16.40 6.89 3.93
N ALA A 117 15.45 7.07 3.00
CA ALA A 117 14.46 8.14 3.04
C ALA A 117 13.12 7.73 2.41
N VAL A 118 12.49 6.70 2.98
CA VAL A 118 11.30 6.03 2.41
C VAL A 118 10.09 6.95 2.24
N LEU A 119 9.97 7.97 3.11
CA LEU A 119 8.91 8.97 3.05
C LEU A 119 9.26 10.20 2.20
N LEU A 120 10.51 10.37 1.75
CA LEU A 120 10.90 11.54 0.96
C LEU A 120 10.08 11.73 -0.32
N PRO A 121 9.80 10.68 -1.14
CA PRO A 121 8.97 10.85 -2.34
C PRO A 121 7.56 11.37 -2.05
N LEU A 122 7.00 11.01 -0.88
CA LEU A 122 5.71 11.52 -0.43
C LEU A 122 5.80 13.03 -0.19
N ILE A 123 6.77 13.47 0.61
CA ILE A 123 6.92 14.89 0.94
C ILE A 123 7.16 15.72 -0.32
N MET A 124 8.09 15.29 -1.19
CA MET A 124 8.41 16.03 -2.42
C MET A 124 7.22 16.14 -3.38
N ALA A 125 6.35 15.12 -3.43
CA ALA A 125 5.16 15.15 -4.27
C ALA A 125 4.12 16.15 -3.76
N VAL A 126 3.92 16.24 -2.43
CA VAL A 126 3.02 17.22 -1.80
C VAL A 126 3.56 18.63 -1.99
N GLU A 127 4.84 18.88 -1.70
CA GLU A 127 5.46 20.20 -1.88
C GLU A 127 5.30 20.72 -3.32
N LYS A 128 5.56 19.85 -4.30
CA LYS A 128 5.41 20.21 -5.71
C LYS A 128 3.96 20.43 -6.12
N ALA A 129 3.01 19.64 -5.60
CA ALA A 129 1.59 19.81 -5.91
C ALA A 129 1.05 21.15 -5.39
N HIS A 130 1.44 21.55 -4.17
CA HIS A 130 0.97 22.78 -3.56
C HIS A 130 1.66 24.03 -4.13
N ALA A 131 2.95 23.95 -4.48
CA ALA A 131 3.66 25.03 -5.18
C ALA A 131 3.08 25.36 -6.58
N ALA A 132 2.37 24.42 -7.19
CA ALA A 132 1.75 24.59 -8.50
C ALA A 132 0.30 25.15 -8.45
N SER A 133 -0.26 25.35 -7.25
CA SER A 133 -1.63 25.84 -7.08
C SER A 133 -1.74 27.37 -7.21
N ASP A 134 -2.95 27.88 -7.52
CA ASP A 134 -3.23 29.31 -7.73
C ASP A 134 -2.95 30.19 -6.49
N ASN A 135 -2.78 29.57 -5.31
CA ASN A 135 -2.22 30.19 -4.12
C ASN A 135 -0.91 29.48 -3.76
N PRO A 136 0.25 29.95 -4.25
CA PRO A 136 1.53 29.24 -4.18
C PRO A 136 2.15 29.29 -2.78
N ALA A 137 1.38 28.92 -1.75
CA ALA A 137 1.91 28.59 -0.45
C ALA A 137 2.38 27.13 -0.46
N ALA A 138 3.54 26.88 0.16
CA ALA A 138 3.95 25.53 0.48
C ALA A 138 2.88 24.86 1.37
N PHE A 139 2.83 23.53 1.36
CA PHE A 139 1.96 22.81 2.28
C PHE A 139 2.46 23.05 3.71
N ASP A 140 1.60 23.59 4.57
CA ASP A 140 1.98 23.98 5.93
C ASP A 140 1.97 22.75 6.86
N TRP A 141 3.00 21.90 6.77
CA TRP A 141 3.09 20.67 7.56
C TRP A 141 3.00 20.93 9.08
N GLY A 142 3.63 22.01 9.56
CA GLY A 142 3.59 22.44 10.96
C GLY A 142 2.22 22.97 11.38
N GLY A 143 1.70 23.95 10.65
CA GLY A 143 0.41 24.60 10.95
C GLY A 143 -0.82 23.72 10.72
N GLU A 144 -0.72 22.73 9.84
CA GLU A 144 -1.73 21.66 9.71
C GLU A 144 -1.79 20.76 10.95
N LYS A 145 -0.79 20.80 11.85
CA LYS A 145 -0.75 19.99 13.08
C LYS A 145 -0.88 18.50 12.79
N ILE A 146 -0.16 18.01 11.78
CA ILE A 146 -0.17 16.59 11.41
C ILE A 146 0.38 15.76 12.57
N ASP A 147 -0.35 14.73 12.98
CA ASP A 147 0.07 13.82 14.05
C ASP A 147 0.96 12.71 13.52
N PHE A 148 0.62 12.17 12.34
CA PHE A 148 1.32 11.05 11.72
C PHE A 148 1.52 11.23 10.22
N VAL A 149 2.72 10.91 9.74
CA VAL A 149 2.98 10.62 8.32
C VAL A 149 3.39 9.16 8.21
N THR A 150 2.65 8.39 7.42
CA THR A 150 2.86 6.94 7.27
C THR A 150 2.45 6.47 5.88
N ASP A 151 2.70 5.20 5.59
CA ASP A 151 1.94 4.50 4.56
C ASP A 151 0.86 3.59 5.15
N ARG A 152 -0.08 3.21 4.29
CA ARG A 152 -1.17 2.29 4.62
C ARG A 152 -0.65 0.92 5.08
N ASN A 153 0.52 0.48 4.63
CA ASN A 153 1.10 -0.80 5.04
C ASN A 153 1.50 -0.77 6.53
N GLY A 154 2.06 0.34 7.00
CA GLY A 154 2.36 0.58 8.42
C GLY A 154 1.12 0.41 9.32
N LEU A 155 -0.02 1.01 8.92
CA LEU A 155 -1.28 0.87 9.66
C LEU A 155 -1.80 -0.57 9.65
N ARG A 156 -1.70 -1.28 8.51
CA ARG A 156 -2.06 -2.72 8.42
C ARG A 156 -1.15 -3.61 9.26
N LYS A 157 0.13 -3.30 9.40
CA LYS A 157 1.06 -4.01 10.30
C LYS A 157 0.61 -3.87 11.75
N LEU A 158 0.25 -2.67 12.18
CA LEU A 158 -0.27 -2.44 13.54
C LEU A 158 -1.60 -3.17 13.78
N MET A 159 -2.52 -3.18 12.81
CA MET A 159 -3.74 -4.02 12.88
C MET A 159 -3.41 -5.50 13.04
N ARG A 160 -2.44 -6.01 12.27
CA ARG A 160 -2.01 -7.41 12.38
C ARG A 160 -1.43 -7.73 13.76
N TRP A 161 -0.76 -6.80 14.43
CA TRP A 161 -0.38 -7.00 15.83
C TRP A 161 -1.61 -7.10 16.76
N ILE A 162 -2.59 -6.22 16.58
CA ILE A 162 -3.81 -6.18 17.39
C ILE A 162 -4.64 -7.48 17.25
N ASP A 163 -4.80 -7.97 16.02
CA ASP A 163 -5.59 -9.16 15.72
C ASP A 163 -4.80 -10.46 15.91
N GLY A 164 -3.50 -10.41 15.65
CA GLY A 164 -2.67 -11.60 15.44
C GLY A 164 -1.77 -12.00 16.59
N ALA A 165 -1.70 -11.23 17.69
CA ALA A 165 -0.82 -11.55 18.82
C ALA A 165 -1.11 -12.91 19.49
N ARG A 166 -2.29 -13.50 19.26
CA ARG A 166 -2.69 -14.82 19.75
C ARG A 166 -3.16 -15.76 18.63
N ALA A 167 -2.88 -15.43 17.38
CA ALA A 167 -3.29 -16.26 16.25
C ALA A 167 -2.40 -17.50 16.10
N ASP A 168 -2.97 -18.58 15.57
CA ASP A 168 -2.27 -19.78 15.14
C ASP A 168 -2.58 -20.04 13.65
N PRO A 169 -1.58 -19.96 12.74
CA PRO A 169 -0.17 -19.64 12.99
C PRO A 169 0.04 -18.19 13.45
N PRO A 170 1.18 -17.88 14.11
CA PRO A 170 1.48 -16.54 14.58
C PRO A 170 1.52 -15.54 13.42
N ALA A 171 1.04 -14.33 13.70
CA ALA A 171 1.09 -13.24 12.73
C ALA A 171 2.52 -12.94 12.26
N LYS A 172 2.64 -12.56 10.99
CA LYS A 172 3.93 -12.19 10.39
C LYS A 172 4.58 -11.04 11.16
N GLU A 173 5.84 -11.26 11.53
CA GLU A 173 6.70 -10.25 12.13
C GLU A 173 6.78 -9.00 11.28
N PHE A 174 7.02 -7.85 11.92
CA PHE A 174 7.27 -6.61 11.20
C PHE A 174 8.09 -5.64 12.02
N ARG A 175 8.66 -4.68 11.29
CA ARG A 175 9.36 -3.53 11.85
C ARG A 175 8.85 -2.24 11.23
N ILE A 176 8.77 -1.19 12.06
CA ILE A 176 8.46 0.18 11.65
C ILE A 176 9.47 1.09 12.35
N ASP A 177 10.23 1.86 11.57
CA ASP A 177 11.21 2.81 12.09
C ASP A 177 10.53 4.15 12.32
N THR A 178 10.66 4.72 13.52
CA THR A 178 10.01 6.00 13.84
C THR A 178 11.02 7.14 13.96
N GLN A 179 10.52 8.36 13.77
CA GLN A 179 11.24 9.61 14.00
C GLN A 179 10.24 10.76 14.18
N LEU A 180 10.59 11.78 14.95
CA LEU A 180 9.84 13.04 14.96
C LEU A 180 10.37 14.03 13.92
N ALA A 181 9.45 14.73 13.27
CA ALA A 181 9.68 15.97 12.52
C ALA A 181 8.77 17.03 13.14
N GLY A 182 9.33 18.09 13.75
CA GLY A 182 8.56 18.95 14.66
C GLY A 182 7.87 18.12 15.75
N LYS A 183 6.53 18.11 15.74
CA LYS A 183 5.66 17.28 16.63
C LYS A 183 5.04 16.07 15.92
N THR A 184 5.27 15.92 14.62
CA THR A 184 4.69 14.87 13.78
C THR A 184 5.50 13.58 13.90
N VAL A 185 4.81 12.45 14.05
CA VAL A 185 5.44 11.13 14.09
C VAL A 185 5.52 10.55 12.68
N LEU A 186 6.75 10.34 12.21
CA LEU A 186 7.02 9.64 10.96
C LEU A 186 7.08 8.13 11.23
N LEU A 187 6.25 7.35 10.53
CA LEU A 187 6.28 5.89 10.56
C LEU A 187 6.86 5.37 9.24
N ASN A 188 8.14 5.01 9.27
CA ASN A 188 8.87 4.54 8.10
C ASN A 188 8.72 3.03 7.96
N ARG A 189 8.25 2.61 6.78
CA ARG A 189 8.14 1.19 6.44
C ARG A 189 9.54 0.58 6.37
N TRP A 190 9.67 -0.59 7.00
CA TRP A 190 10.85 -1.44 6.93
C TRP A 190 10.43 -2.84 6.48
N GLU A 191 11.22 -3.45 5.58
CA GLU A 191 11.01 -4.81 5.09
C GLU A 191 12.31 -5.62 5.13
N LYS A 192 12.20 -6.92 5.45
CA LYS A 192 13.32 -7.87 5.40
C LYS A 192 13.91 -7.97 4.00
N ARG A 193 13.06 -7.86 2.97
CA ARG A 193 13.40 -7.68 1.57
C ARG A 193 12.42 -6.71 0.92
N THR A 194 12.93 -5.82 0.08
CA THR A 194 12.10 -4.85 -0.67
C THR A 194 11.58 -5.41 -1.99
N ARG A 195 12.04 -6.60 -2.38
CA ARG A 195 11.63 -7.35 -3.58
C ARG A 195 11.52 -8.83 -3.27
N ASP A 196 10.64 -9.52 -3.97
CA ASP A 196 10.48 -10.97 -3.84
C ASP A 196 10.16 -11.64 -5.19
N ASN A 197 10.32 -12.96 -5.26
CA ASN A 197 10.04 -13.75 -6.44
C ASN A 197 8.54 -14.08 -6.54
N LEU A 198 7.99 -13.97 -7.74
CA LEU A 198 6.66 -14.43 -8.06
C LEU A 198 6.65 -15.96 -8.11
N SER A 199 5.65 -16.56 -7.48
CA SER A 199 5.56 -18.03 -7.35
C SER A 199 5.28 -18.78 -8.65
N GLY A 200 4.87 -18.09 -9.72
CA GLY A 200 4.36 -18.73 -10.95
C GLY A 200 2.91 -19.23 -10.84
N PHE A 201 2.24 -18.99 -9.71
CA PHE A 201 0.86 -19.45 -9.45
C PHE A 201 -0.15 -18.33 -9.20
N THR A 202 0.29 -17.07 -9.30
CA THR A 202 -0.55 -15.88 -9.19
C THR A 202 -0.82 -15.30 -10.58
N PHE A 203 -1.85 -14.46 -10.70
CA PHE A 203 -2.26 -13.84 -11.97
C PHE A 203 -2.59 -12.34 -11.79
N GLY A 204 -2.22 -11.75 -10.65
CA GLY A 204 -2.63 -10.40 -10.27
C GLY A 204 -1.97 -9.33 -11.13
N PHE A 205 -0.64 -9.41 -11.27
CA PHE A 205 0.14 -8.43 -12.03
C PHE A 205 -0.20 -8.45 -13.52
N ASN A 206 -0.30 -9.66 -14.10
CA ASN A 206 -0.68 -9.77 -15.51
C ASN A 206 -2.16 -9.45 -15.75
N PHE A 207 -3.03 -9.64 -14.76
CA PHE A 207 -4.42 -9.18 -14.84
C PHE A 207 -4.49 -7.65 -14.86
N GLU A 208 -3.83 -6.98 -13.93
CA GLU A 208 -3.74 -5.52 -13.87
C GLU A 208 -3.23 -4.98 -15.22
N LYS A 209 -2.07 -5.45 -15.68
CA LYS A 209 -1.47 -5.07 -16.96
C LYS A 209 -2.39 -5.30 -18.17
N ALA A 210 -3.20 -6.36 -18.16
CA ALA A 210 -4.10 -6.67 -19.27
C ALA A 210 -5.44 -5.91 -19.21
N SER A 211 -5.72 -5.25 -18.09
CA SER A 211 -7.02 -4.62 -17.80
C SER A 211 -6.93 -3.11 -17.60
N THR A 212 -5.72 -2.55 -17.61
CA THR A 212 -5.46 -1.13 -17.46
C THR A 212 -4.53 -0.64 -18.56
N ASP A 213 -4.66 0.63 -18.93
CA ASP A 213 -3.71 1.32 -19.81
C ASP A 213 -3.00 2.43 -19.03
N PRO A 214 -1.71 2.70 -19.29
CA PRO A 214 -1.04 3.84 -18.70
C PRO A 214 -1.79 5.15 -19.02
N ALA A 215 -1.96 6.00 -18.01
CA ALA A 215 -2.44 7.36 -18.23
C ALA A 215 -1.40 8.19 -19.01
N ALA A 216 -1.88 9.20 -19.73
CA ALA A 216 -1.01 10.07 -20.54
C ALA A 216 0.07 10.75 -19.68
N GLY A 217 1.32 10.68 -20.12
CA GLY A 217 2.47 11.22 -19.38
C GLY A 217 2.93 10.34 -18.21
N CYS A 218 2.41 9.11 -18.10
CA CYS A 218 2.80 8.10 -17.11
C CYS A 218 3.15 6.74 -17.76
N GLU A 219 3.50 6.71 -19.05
CA GLU A 219 3.79 5.50 -19.83
C GLU A 219 5.00 4.72 -19.27
N GLU A 220 5.96 5.44 -18.70
CA GLU A 220 7.14 4.88 -18.03
C GLU A 220 6.91 4.50 -16.56
N SER A 221 5.65 4.54 -16.09
CA SER A 221 5.33 4.19 -14.71
C SER A 221 5.58 2.72 -14.37
N SER A 222 5.95 2.50 -13.11
CA SER A 222 6.11 1.19 -12.47
C SER A 222 5.29 1.06 -11.17
N GLY A 223 4.35 1.98 -10.93
CA GLY A 223 3.50 2.01 -9.73
C GLY A 223 3.06 3.44 -9.39
N HIS A 224 1.76 3.64 -9.17
CA HIS A 224 1.19 4.92 -8.75
C HIS A 224 0.93 4.95 -7.24
N HIS A 225 1.22 6.07 -6.61
CA HIS A 225 1.00 6.29 -5.19
C HIS A 225 0.17 7.55 -4.98
N ARG A 226 -0.92 7.42 -4.23
CA ARG A 226 -1.76 8.53 -3.74
C ARG A 226 -1.36 8.91 -2.33
N ILE A 227 -1.50 10.19 -2.00
CA ILE A 227 -1.23 10.76 -0.69
C ILE A 227 -2.49 11.50 -0.26
N VAL A 228 -3.02 11.12 0.91
CA VAL A 228 -4.21 11.74 1.47
C VAL A 228 -3.95 12.29 2.87
N GLN A 229 -4.64 13.38 3.20
CA GLN A 229 -4.84 13.86 4.55
C GLN A 229 -6.23 13.46 5.04
N TYR A 230 -6.37 13.05 6.30
CA TYR A 230 -7.68 12.87 6.94
C TYR A 230 -7.61 12.90 8.48
N ASP A 231 -8.77 13.05 9.11
CA ASP A 231 -8.96 12.84 10.55
C ASP A 231 -9.38 11.39 10.85
N LEU A 232 -8.69 10.77 11.81
CA LEU A 232 -9.01 9.46 12.36
C LEU A 232 -9.39 9.59 13.84
N ASN A 233 -10.62 10.00 14.11
CA ASN A 233 -11.14 10.26 15.46
C ASN A 233 -10.21 11.20 16.26
N GLY A 234 -9.91 12.37 15.68
CA GLY A 234 -9.07 13.40 16.29
C GLY A 234 -7.56 13.24 16.09
N LEU A 235 -7.11 12.25 15.31
CA LEU A 235 -5.72 12.20 14.82
C LEU A 235 -5.66 12.69 13.39
N LYS A 236 -4.86 13.72 13.12
CA LYS A 236 -4.57 14.20 11.77
C LYS A 236 -3.51 13.32 11.12
N MET A 237 -3.92 12.60 10.09
CA MET A 237 -3.11 11.60 9.40
C MET A 237 -2.75 12.08 8.01
N VAL A 238 -1.49 11.87 7.60
CA VAL A 238 -1.07 11.86 6.19
C VAL A 238 -0.68 10.42 5.84
N VAL A 239 -1.36 9.84 4.86
CA VAL A 239 -1.21 8.44 4.48
C VAL A 239 -0.96 8.29 3.00
N ARG A 240 0.16 7.61 2.66
CA ARG A 240 0.45 7.16 1.30
C ARG A 240 0.00 5.73 1.05
N PHE A 241 -0.52 5.45 -0.14
CA PHE A 241 -0.82 4.10 -0.59
C PHE A 241 -0.69 3.97 -2.11
N GLU A 242 -0.40 2.75 -2.57
CA GLU A 242 -0.47 2.39 -3.99
C GLU A 242 -1.92 2.35 -4.48
N VAL A 243 -2.15 2.74 -5.73
CA VAL A 243 -3.44 2.62 -6.41
C VAL A 243 -3.26 1.81 -7.69
N ASP A 244 -4.08 0.77 -7.85
CA ASP A 244 -3.95 -0.18 -8.97
C ASP A 244 -4.56 0.38 -10.27
N ALA A 245 -5.65 1.14 -10.17
CA ALA A 245 -6.29 1.76 -11.33
C ALA A 245 -7.17 2.97 -10.97
N CYS A 246 -7.62 3.71 -11.98
CA CYS A 246 -8.76 4.61 -11.89
C CYS A 246 -9.82 4.33 -12.95
N ILE A 247 -11.07 4.68 -12.66
CA ILE A 247 -12.14 4.74 -13.66
C ILE A 247 -11.91 6.00 -14.50
N PRO A 248 -11.80 5.89 -15.85
CA PRO A 248 -11.60 7.06 -16.70
C PRO A 248 -12.76 8.04 -16.56
N THR A 249 -12.46 9.33 -16.41
CA THR A 249 -13.48 10.39 -16.46
C THR A 249 -14.08 10.47 -17.86
N ALA A 250 -15.40 10.65 -17.93
CA ALA A 250 -16.24 10.49 -19.14
C ALA A 250 -15.94 11.45 -20.31
N ALA A 251 -14.86 12.25 -20.27
CA ALA A 251 -14.41 13.05 -21.41
C ALA A 251 -14.03 12.18 -22.63
N LYS A 252 -13.85 10.86 -22.46
CA LYS A 252 -13.62 9.89 -23.54
C LYS A 252 -14.85 9.03 -23.88
N SER A 253 -15.96 9.13 -23.15
CA SER A 253 -17.16 8.33 -23.39
C SER A 253 -18.33 9.21 -23.84
N SER A 254 -18.50 9.34 -25.16
CA SER A 254 -19.77 9.76 -25.75
C SER A 254 -20.85 8.72 -25.42
N GLY A 255 -21.63 8.94 -24.36
CA GLY A 255 -22.70 8.04 -23.96
C GLY A 255 -23.41 8.45 -22.67
N THR A 256 -24.43 9.31 -22.84
CA THR A 256 -25.59 9.59 -21.97
C THR A 256 -25.59 9.12 -20.51
N GLY A 257 -25.58 10.08 -19.58
CA GLY A 257 -26.11 9.92 -18.22
C GLY A 257 -25.15 10.28 -17.08
N ALA A 258 -24.48 11.44 -17.12
CA ALA A 258 -23.75 11.95 -15.95
C ALA A 258 -24.72 12.64 -14.98
N SER A 259 -24.64 12.33 -13.69
CA SER A 259 -25.37 13.07 -12.65
C SER A 259 -24.69 14.42 -12.39
N ILE A 260 -25.39 15.36 -11.74
CA ILE A 260 -24.85 16.70 -11.41
C ILE A 260 -23.63 16.58 -10.47
N ASP A 261 -23.62 15.59 -9.56
CA ASP A 261 -22.50 15.34 -8.66
C ASP A 261 -21.26 14.81 -9.42
N ASP A 262 -21.46 13.97 -10.44
CA ASP A 262 -20.35 13.49 -11.29
C ASP A 262 -19.69 14.62 -12.10
N LEU A 263 -20.45 15.67 -12.42
CA LEU A 263 -19.94 16.86 -13.10
C LEU A 263 -19.11 17.75 -12.17
N ALA A 264 -19.50 17.90 -10.90
CA ALA A 264 -18.73 18.66 -9.91
C ALA A 264 -17.37 18.00 -9.63
N ASP A 265 -17.36 16.68 -9.43
CA ASP A 265 -16.12 15.89 -9.27
C ASP A 265 -15.24 15.92 -10.52
N SER A 266 -15.84 15.93 -11.72
CA SER A 266 -15.12 16.05 -12.98
C SER A 266 -14.50 17.43 -13.17
N LEU A 267 -15.16 18.50 -12.73
CA LEU A 267 -14.62 19.87 -12.79
C LEU A 267 -13.47 20.09 -11.80
N ALA A 268 -13.53 19.48 -10.62
CA ALA A 268 -12.45 19.55 -9.63
C ALA A 268 -11.13 18.91 -10.13
N GLY A 269 -11.19 18.02 -11.13
CA GLY A 269 -10.02 17.37 -11.74
C GLY A 269 -9.45 18.05 -12.99
N ILE A 270 -10.08 19.11 -13.52
CA ILE A 270 -9.62 19.81 -14.73
C ILE A 270 -8.59 20.88 -14.35
N ASN A 271 -7.32 20.48 -14.25
CA ASN A 271 -6.19 21.41 -14.29
C ASN A 271 -5.76 21.61 -15.75
N ILE A 272 -6.16 22.72 -16.37
CA ILE A 272 -5.67 23.12 -17.69
C ILE A 272 -4.27 23.73 -17.51
N THR A 273 -3.25 22.88 -17.41
CA THR A 273 -1.86 23.38 -17.46
C THR A 273 -1.46 23.58 -18.93
N SER A 274 -1.11 24.83 -19.28
CA SER A 274 -0.46 25.13 -20.56
C SER A 274 0.79 24.26 -20.70
N LYS A 275 1.05 23.71 -21.90
CA LYS A 275 2.21 22.86 -22.22
C LYS A 275 3.53 23.59 -21.97
N LYS A 276 3.98 23.66 -20.72
CA LYS A 276 5.36 23.97 -20.37
C LYS A 276 6.23 22.75 -20.65
N ALA A 277 7.48 22.97 -21.06
CA ALA A 277 8.45 21.88 -21.18
C ALA A 277 8.54 21.15 -19.83
N PRO A 278 8.64 19.81 -19.82
CA PRO A 278 8.72 19.06 -18.57
C PRO A 278 9.91 19.55 -17.77
N THR A 279 9.67 20.09 -16.59
CA THR A 279 10.73 20.49 -15.67
C THR A 279 11.15 19.26 -14.87
N SER A 280 12.46 19.11 -14.72
CA SER A 280 13.07 18.06 -13.93
C SER A 280 13.92 18.70 -12.85
N GLN A 281 13.72 18.28 -11.60
CA GLN A 281 14.53 18.71 -10.47
C GLN A 281 15.04 17.49 -9.71
N THR A 282 16.33 17.44 -9.43
CA THR A 282 16.92 16.37 -8.62
C THR A 282 17.38 16.95 -7.29
N THR A 283 16.83 16.41 -6.20
CA THR A 283 17.19 16.79 -4.83
C THR A 283 17.33 15.51 -4.01
N HIS A 284 18.38 15.41 -3.19
CA HIS A 284 18.66 14.22 -2.35
C HIS A 284 18.68 12.87 -3.09
N GLY A 285 19.12 12.86 -4.35
CA GLY A 285 19.15 11.65 -5.17
C GLY A 285 17.78 11.20 -5.71
N LEU A 286 16.72 11.97 -5.49
CA LEU A 286 15.41 11.79 -6.08
C LEU A 286 15.20 12.79 -7.21
N THR A 287 14.91 12.30 -8.41
CA THR A 287 14.53 13.13 -9.56
C THR A 287 13.02 13.23 -9.64
N VAL A 288 12.49 14.45 -9.75
CA VAL A 288 11.06 14.73 -9.87
C VAL A 288 10.81 15.35 -11.24
N VAL A 289 9.96 14.71 -12.04
CA VAL A 289 9.57 15.17 -13.38
C VAL A 289 8.08 15.50 -13.43
N ASP A 290 7.70 16.46 -14.27
CA ASP A 290 6.29 16.74 -14.55
C ASP A 290 5.66 15.66 -15.42
N GLY A 291 4.45 15.23 -15.07
CA GLY A 291 3.66 14.34 -15.90
C GLY A 291 2.41 13.81 -15.19
N GLY A 292 1.52 13.20 -15.96
CA GLY A 292 0.20 12.79 -15.48
C GLY A 292 -0.70 13.96 -15.10
N ALA A 293 -1.81 13.62 -14.45
CA ALA A 293 -2.83 14.52 -13.96
C ALA A 293 -3.44 13.98 -12.65
N ILE A 294 -3.92 14.89 -11.80
CA ILE A 294 -4.65 14.52 -10.60
C ILE A 294 -5.98 13.88 -11.03
N VAL A 295 -6.19 12.61 -10.69
CA VAL A 295 -7.50 11.96 -10.86
C VAL A 295 -8.34 12.11 -9.58
N PRO A 296 -9.67 12.27 -9.67
CA PRO A 296 -10.54 12.35 -8.50
C PRO A 296 -10.38 11.14 -7.59
N HIS A 297 -10.34 11.36 -6.28
CA HIS A 297 -10.27 10.26 -5.31
C HIS A 297 -11.49 9.34 -5.42
N SER A 298 -12.65 9.86 -5.81
CA SER A 298 -13.87 9.07 -6.05
C SER A 298 -13.70 8.02 -7.18
N SER A 299 -12.70 8.17 -8.06
CA SER A 299 -12.48 7.30 -9.22
C SER A 299 -11.50 6.14 -9.01
N ILE A 300 -10.75 6.11 -7.91
CA ILE A 300 -9.66 5.13 -7.73
C ILE A 300 -10.20 3.73 -7.41
N VAL A 301 -9.46 2.72 -7.85
CA VAL A 301 -9.86 1.31 -7.80
C VAL A 301 -8.73 0.46 -7.23
N GLU A 302 -9.11 -0.40 -6.30
CA GLU A 302 -8.33 -1.56 -5.86
C GLU A 302 -8.70 -2.77 -6.72
N LEU A 303 -7.70 -3.41 -7.35
CA LEU A 303 -7.85 -4.62 -8.15
C LEU A 303 -7.35 -5.82 -7.35
N THR A 304 -8.23 -6.80 -7.14
CA THR A 304 -7.85 -8.08 -6.53
C THR A 304 -8.21 -9.24 -7.43
N THR A 305 -7.46 -10.34 -7.30
CA THR A 305 -7.74 -11.57 -8.04
C THR A 305 -7.94 -12.74 -7.10
N ARG A 306 -8.87 -13.64 -7.45
CA ARG A 306 -9.04 -14.93 -6.79
C ARG A 306 -9.31 -16.04 -7.77
N SER A 307 -8.81 -17.22 -7.44
CA SER A 307 -9.22 -18.44 -8.12
C SER A 307 -10.70 -18.71 -7.86
N GLU A 308 -11.44 -19.17 -8.85
CA GLU A 308 -12.84 -19.60 -8.76
C GLU A 308 -13.09 -20.50 -7.54
N ARG A 309 -12.16 -21.42 -7.25
CA ARG A 309 -12.22 -22.36 -6.12
C ARG A 309 -12.20 -21.71 -4.73
N ARG A 310 -11.65 -20.49 -4.60
CA ARG A 310 -11.40 -19.80 -3.33
C ARG A 310 -12.09 -18.44 -3.25
N GLN A 311 -12.92 -18.08 -4.23
CA GLN A 311 -13.54 -16.75 -4.25
C GLN A 311 -14.47 -16.52 -3.06
N LEU A 312 -15.14 -17.58 -2.58
CA LEU A 312 -16.06 -17.51 -1.43
C LEU A 312 -15.30 -17.45 -0.09
N GLU A 313 -14.00 -17.75 -0.10
CA GLU A 313 -13.10 -17.68 1.06
C GLU A 313 -12.36 -16.34 1.11
N PHE A 314 -12.84 -15.31 0.41
CA PHE A 314 -12.19 -14.01 0.40
C PHE A 314 -12.23 -13.40 1.82
N ASP A 315 -11.06 -13.37 2.46
CA ASP A 315 -10.91 -12.86 3.82
C ASP A 315 -11.01 -11.33 3.85
N TRP A 316 -12.23 -10.86 4.08
CA TRP A 316 -12.50 -9.45 4.24
C TRP A 316 -11.89 -8.84 5.51
N LYS A 317 -11.57 -9.63 6.55
CA LYS A 317 -10.91 -9.09 7.74
C LYS A 317 -9.48 -8.67 7.44
N ASP A 318 -8.78 -9.39 6.57
CA ASP A 318 -7.44 -9.02 6.11
C ASP A 318 -7.46 -7.95 5.00
N ALA A 319 -8.43 -8.04 4.08
CA ALA A 319 -8.51 -7.16 2.91
C ALA A 319 -9.13 -5.78 3.23
N TYR A 320 -10.20 -5.70 4.02
CA TYR A 320 -10.92 -4.45 4.24
C TYR A 320 -10.08 -3.31 4.84
N PRO A 321 -9.13 -3.54 5.78
CA PRO A 321 -8.25 -2.48 6.27
C PRO A 321 -7.47 -1.76 5.16
N GLN A 322 -7.21 -2.42 4.03
CA GLN A 322 -6.63 -1.77 2.85
C GLN A 322 -7.52 -0.67 2.30
N LEU A 323 -8.81 -0.95 2.13
CA LEU A 323 -9.80 0.00 1.64
C LEU A 323 -10.09 1.08 2.68
N PHE A 324 -10.18 0.72 3.96
CA PHE A 324 -10.46 1.67 5.05
C PHE A 324 -9.36 2.72 5.19
N PHE A 325 -8.08 2.35 5.27
CA PHE A 325 -7.01 3.36 5.47
C PHE A 325 -6.68 4.16 4.21
N SER A 326 -7.03 3.67 3.02
CA SER A 326 -6.87 4.42 1.77
C SER A 326 -8.12 5.21 1.39
N GLN A 327 -9.25 4.90 2.01
CA GLN A 327 -10.58 5.30 1.55
C GLN A 327 -10.80 5.02 0.05
N THR A 328 -10.25 3.92 -0.46
CA THR A 328 -10.39 3.54 -1.88
C THR A 328 -11.85 3.17 -2.17
N PRO A 329 -12.57 3.94 -3.00
CA PRO A 329 -14.02 3.79 -3.14
C PRO A 329 -14.45 2.52 -3.86
N HIS A 330 -13.62 2.02 -4.78
CA HIS A 330 -13.95 0.91 -5.65
C HIS A 330 -13.04 -0.29 -5.40
N HIS A 331 -13.63 -1.47 -5.26
CA HIS A 331 -12.89 -2.74 -5.20
C HIS A 331 -13.41 -3.69 -6.26
N PHE A 332 -12.55 -4.09 -7.19
CA PHE A 332 -12.88 -5.01 -8.27
C PHE A 332 -12.17 -6.35 -8.04
N LEU A 333 -12.96 -7.36 -7.69
CA LEU A 333 -12.48 -8.73 -7.50
C LEU A 333 -12.66 -9.52 -8.79
N ALA A 334 -11.57 -9.80 -9.49
CA ALA A 334 -11.56 -10.60 -10.69
C ALA A 334 -11.37 -12.09 -10.37
N VAL A 335 -12.29 -12.92 -10.87
CA VAL A 335 -12.35 -14.35 -10.60
C VAL A 335 -11.80 -15.12 -11.80
N HIS A 336 -10.86 -16.02 -11.55
CA HIS A 336 -10.20 -16.76 -12.62
C HIS A 336 -10.11 -18.27 -12.38
N ASN A 337 -9.99 -19.03 -13.46
CA ASN A 337 -9.52 -20.40 -13.46
C ASN A 337 -8.18 -20.46 -14.19
N ARG A 338 -7.07 -20.57 -13.44
CA ARG A 338 -5.69 -20.62 -13.99
C ARG A 338 -5.40 -19.51 -15.02
N GLY A 339 -5.72 -18.26 -14.68
CA GLY A 339 -5.51 -17.08 -15.52
C GLY A 339 -6.59 -16.81 -16.56
N ARG A 340 -7.57 -17.71 -16.76
CA ARG A 340 -8.78 -17.39 -17.52
C ARG A 340 -9.76 -16.66 -16.60
N PHE A 341 -9.88 -15.36 -16.78
CA PHE A 341 -10.81 -14.52 -16.00
C PHE A 341 -12.22 -14.64 -16.56
N GLU A 342 -13.17 -15.00 -15.71
CA GLU A 342 -14.57 -15.23 -16.08
C GLU A 342 -15.47 -14.05 -15.72
N MET A 343 -15.12 -13.35 -14.65
CA MET A 343 -15.99 -12.37 -14.01
C MET A 343 -15.18 -11.35 -13.23
N VAL A 344 -15.71 -10.13 -13.12
CA VAL A 344 -15.20 -9.08 -12.24
C VAL A 344 -16.33 -8.61 -11.33
N ASN A 345 -16.24 -8.94 -10.05
CA ASN A 345 -17.18 -8.53 -9.02
C ASN A 345 -16.82 -7.14 -8.51
N LYS A 346 -17.61 -6.13 -8.90
CA LYS A 346 -17.39 -4.73 -8.54
C LYS A 346 -18.16 -4.38 -7.27
N ARG A 347 -17.47 -3.79 -6.29
CA ARG A 347 -18.05 -3.32 -5.03
C ARG A 347 -17.64 -1.87 -4.78
N LYS A 348 -18.49 -1.16 -4.04
CA LYS A 348 -18.15 0.16 -3.50
C LYS A 348 -17.90 0.05 -2.00
N LEU A 349 -16.93 0.80 -1.47
CA LEU A 349 -16.64 0.89 -0.04
C LEU A 349 -17.87 1.30 0.78
N ALA A 350 -18.71 2.18 0.24
CA ALA A 350 -19.95 2.64 0.87
C ALA A 350 -21.13 1.65 0.78
N SER A 351 -20.95 0.45 0.20
CA SER A 351 -22.03 -0.53 0.05
C SER A 351 -22.47 -1.11 1.40
N SER A 352 -23.70 -1.65 1.45
CA SER A 352 -24.20 -2.34 2.65
C SER A 352 -23.34 -3.56 3.03
N GLU A 353 -22.84 -4.30 2.04
CA GLU A 353 -21.91 -5.42 2.23
C GLU A 353 -20.65 -4.94 2.98
N MET A 354 -20.05 -3.84 2.54
CA MET A 354 -18.81 -3.30 3.11
C MET A 354 -19.03 -2.66 4.49
N ARG A 355 -20.19 -2.05 4.76
CA ARG A 355 -20.55 -1.59 6.11
C ARG A 355 -20.68 -2.75 7.10
N GLY A 356 -21.18 -3.91 6.66
CA GLY A 356 -21.25 -5.11 7.50
C GLY A 356 -19.86 -5.67 7.84
N VAL A 357 -18.90 -5.57 6.91
CA VAL A 357 -17.50 -5.91 7.18
C VAL A 357 -16.87 -4.91 8.14
N GLU A 358 -17.12 -3.62 7.95
CA GLU A 358 -16.61 -2.55 8.82
C GLU A 358 -17.00 -2.79 10.28
N GLN A 359 -18.28 -3.05 10.55
CA GLN A 359 -18.78 -3.34 11.90
C GLN A 359 -18.04 -4.49 12.57
N GLN A 360 -17.64 -5.52 11.82
CA GLN A 360 -16.88 -6.65 12.35
C GLN A 360 -15.43 -6.29 12.72
N ILE A 361 -14.84 -5.30 12.05
CA ILE A 361 -13.46 -4.87 12.30
C ILE A 361 -13.35 -3.66 13.24
N GLN A 362 -14.45 -2.97 13.51
CA GLN A 362 -14.49 -1.81 14.43
C GLN A 362 -13.82 -2.07 15.79
N PRO A 363 -13.95 -3.23 16.45
CA PRO A 363 -13.23 -3.52 17.69
C PRO A 363 -11.70 -3.40 17.55
N SER A 364 -11.15 -3.83 16.42
CA SER A 364 -9.72 -3.76 16.13
C SER A 364 -9.29 -2.36 15.72
N LEU A 365 -10.11 -1.63 14.96
CA LEU A 365 -9.87 -0.22 14.64
C LEU A 365 -9.86 0.66 15.92
N LYS A 366 -10.78 0.44 16.86
CA LYS A 366 -10.80 1.14 18.16
C LYS A 366 -9.51 0.91 18.95
N LYS A 367 -9.03 -0.33 18.99
CA LYS A 367 -7.73 -0.66 19.61
C LYS A 367 -6.57 0.01 18.89
N LEU A 368 -6.59 0.05 17.54
CA LEU A 368 -5.56 0.73 16.76
C LEU A 368 -5.52 2.22 17.09
N ARG A 369 -6.68 2.86 17.17
CA ARG A 369 -6.78 4.28 17.48
C ARG A 369 -6.12 4.61 18.83
N VAL A 370 -6.35 3.80 19.87
CA VAL A 370 -5.70 3.95 21.19
C VAL A 370 -4.20 3.61 21.13
N ALA A 371 -3.83 2.60 20.35
CA ALA A 371 -2.42 2.25 20.16
C ALA A 371 -1.63 3.38 19.48
N LEU A 372 -2.23 4.09 18.52
CA LEU A 372 -1.61 5.25 17.88
C LEU A 372 -1.33 6.37 18.90
N ASP A 373 -2.26 6.68 19.82
CA ASP A 373 -1.98 7.64 20.90
C ASP A 373 -0.79 7.20 21.76
N THR A 374 -0.74 5.91 22.09
CA THR A 374 0.35 5.34 22.89
C THR A 374 1.68 5.45 22.15
N ILE A 375 1.72 5.10 20.86
CA ILE A 375 2.91 5.23 20.02
C ILE A 375 3.35 6.70 19.94
N LYS A 376 2.41 7.62 19.72
CA LYS A 376 2.69 9.05 19.66
C LYS A 376 3.31 9.56 20.95
N ALA A 377 2.69 9.25 22.10
CA ALA A 377 3.19 9.67 23.41
C ALA A 377 4.60 9.14 23.69
N VAL A 378 4.88 7.89 23.30
CA VAL A 378 6.20 7.27 23.46
C VAL A 378 7.25 7.98 22.61
N VAL A 379 6.96 8.24 21.34
CA VAL A 379 7.90 8.89 20.43
C VAL A 379 8.15 10.34 20.88
N LEU A 380 7.10 11.08 21.26
CA LEU A 380 7.22 12.44 21.82
C LEU A 380 8.07 12.49 23.09
N LYS A 381 7.90 11.53 24.01
CA LYS A 381 8.68 11.46 25.25
C LYS A 381 10.19 11.33 25.00
N HIS A 382 10.61 10.70 23.92
CA HIS A 382 12.03 10.54 23.58
C HIS A 382 12.59 11.70 22.75
N GLY A 383 11.75 12.64 22.32
CA GLY A 383 12.14 13.88 21.64
C GLY A 383 12.71 13.68 20.24
N GLN A 384 13.10 14.78 19.60
CA GLN A 384 13.54 14.81 18.18
C GLN A 384 14.82 14.00 17.91
N ARG A 385 15.66 13.78 18.93
CA ARG A 385 16.85 12.93 18.84
C ARG A 385 16.55 11.45 19.13
N GLY A 386 15.33 11.13 19.60
CA GLY A 386 14.87 9.76 19.73
C GLY A 386 14.88 9.05 18.38
N ARG A 387 15.45 7.84 18.35
CA ARG A 387 15.49 6.97 17.17
C ARG A 387 14.83 5.65 17.53
N LEU A 388 13.52 5.66 17.65
CA LEU A 388 12.78 4.49 18.10
C LEU A 388 12.38 3.60 16.92
N THR A 389 12.22 2.33 17.22
CA THR A 389 11.79 1.30 16.27
C THR A 389 10.77 0.40 16.93
N LEU A 390 9.64 0.20 16.27
CA LEU A 390 8.63 -0.75 16.67
C LEU A 390 8.94 -2.10 16.02
N VAL A 391 9.09 -3.15 16.82
CA VAL A 391 9.30 -4.53 16.32
C VAL A 391 8.21 -5.42 16.87
N PHE A 392 7.43 -6.04 15.98
CA PHE A 392 6.51 -7.11 16.31
C PHE A 392 7.16 -8.46 16.00
N ARG A 393 7.40 -9.25 17.04
CA ARG A 393 7.98 -10.59 16.96
C ARG A 393 7.48 -11.43 18.15
N GLU A 394 7.28 -12.72 17.93
CA GLU A 394 6.88 -13.66 19.00
C GLU A 394 5.61 -13.20 19.75
N GLY A 395 4.65 -12.62 19.03
CA GLY A 395 3.38 -12.14 19.59
C GLY A 395 3.46 -10.84 20.40
N LYS A 396 4.62 -10.17 20.45
CA LYS A 396 4.83 -8.94 21.23
C LYS A 396 5.24 -7.79 20.32
N LEU A 397 4.66 -6.61 20.55
CA LEU A 397 5.14 -5.36 19.95
C LEU A 397 6.05 -4.65 20.96
N GLN A 398 7.32 -4.50 20.62
CA GLN A 398 8.32 -3.91 21.49
C GLN A 398 8.95 -2.68 20.85
N VAL A 399 9.37 -1.74 21.69
CA VAL A 399 10.04 -0.51 21.27
C VAL A 399 11.52 -0.64 21.57
N PHE A 400 12.34 -0.43 20.55
CA PHE A 400 13.79 -0.46 20.62
C PHE A 400 14.38 0.90 20.24
N GLU A 401 15.56 1.19 20.75
CA GLU A 401 16.38 2.31 20.29
C GLU A 401 17.30 1.84 19.16
N ARG A 402 17.41 2.65 18.09
CA ARG A 402 18.40 2.43 17.04
C ARG A 402 19.79 2.82 17.55
N THR A 403 20.77 2.01 17.21
CA THR A 403 22.20 2.29 17.47
C THR A 403 22.73 3.48 16.67
N SER A 404 22.13 3.75 15.50
CA SER A 404 22.46 4.89 14.65
C SER A 404 21.54 6.08 14.91
N GLN A 405 22.12 7.27 14.88
CA GLN A 405 21.41 8.55 14.90
C GLN A 405 20.96 9.03 13.52
N SER A 406 21.22 8.25 12.46
CA SER A 406 20.78 8.54 11.09
C SER A 406 19.30 8.91 11.05
N SER A 407 19.03 10.01 10.34
CA SER A 407 17.68 10.47 10.06
C SER A 407 17.04 9.66 8.93
N CYS A 408 15.73 9.49 8.99
CA CYS A 408 14.87 8.92 7.95
C CYS A 408 14.48 9.96 6.88
N LEU A 409 14.81 11.23 7.08
CA LEU A 409 14.63 12.31 6.10
C LEU A 409 15.81 13.30 6.16
N PRO A 410 16.14 13.98 5.04
CA PRO A 410 17.09 15.09 5.07
C PRO A 410 16.65 16.21 6.02
N ASP A 411 17.61 16.92 6.62
CA ASP A 411 17.33 17.94 7.66
C ASP A 411 16.48 19.10 7.10
N GLU A 412 16.73 19.54 5.85
CA GLU A 412 15.92 20.56 5.19
C GLU A 412 14.46 20.15 4.97
N VAL A 413 14.20 18.85 4.84
CA VAL A 413 12.83 18.30 4.70
C VAL A 413 12.16 18.17 6.06
N LEU A 414 12.92 17.85 7.11
CA LEU A 414 12.39 17.87 8.48
C LEU A 414 11.99 19.28 8.91
N ALA A 415 12.72 20.31 8.46
CA ALA A 415 12.44 21.70 8.77
C ALA A 415 11.05 22.18 8.29
N LEU A 416 10.44 21.49 7.31
CA LEU A 416 9.07 21.79 6.87
C LEU A 416 8.02 21.59 7.96
N PHE A 417 8.31 20.75 8.96
CA PHE A 417 7.39 20.39 10.05
C PHE A 417 7.55 21.25 11.31
N GLU A 418 8.50 22.18 11.32
CA GLU A 418 8.70 23.08 12.45
C GLU A 418 7.67 24.22 12.42
N ASP A 419 7.29 24.73 13.60
CA ASP A 419 6.27 25.78 13.79
C ASP A 419 6.77 27.17 13.37
#